data_AF-A0A838EEW3-F1
#
_entry.id   AF-A0A838EEW3-F1
#
_cell.length_a   1.000
_cell.length_b   1.000
_cell.length_c   1.000
_cell.angle_alpha   90.00
_cell.angle_beta   90.00
_cell.angle_gamma   90.00
#
_symmetry.space_group_name_H-M   'P 1'
#
loop_
_entity.id
_entity.type
_entity.pdbx_description
1 polymer ?
#
loop_
_entity_poly.entity_id
_entity_poly.type
_entity_poly.pdbx_seq_one_letter_code
_entity_poly.pdbx_strand_id
1 'polypeptide(L)'
;MNNPFEIRKVVGGVILTLLWICTFLFIPTSLVIDWAGDGSTTTNFKLVVVLIGLIVLFFYHLLVRSNPETTKLSWTAALTISWLALIIFYPFKDPTNTAAGAIGFFTLLGGLAVCVLWVRFFSDEIVA
;
A
#
# COMPACT_ATOMS: atom_id res chain seq x y z
N MET A 1 24.89 20.08 9.30
CA MET A 1 24.87 18.78 8.59
C MET A 1 23.59 18.77 7.75
N ASN A 2 23.72 18.90 6.43
CA ASN A 2 22.56 18.81 5.54
C ASN A 2 22.14 17.34 5.51
N ASN A 3 20.88 17.06 5.88
CA ASN A 3 20.36 15.71 5.87
C ASN A 3 20.35 15.21 4.40
N PRO A 4 21.04 14.11 4.06
CA PRO A 4 21.08 13.60 2.68
C PRO A 4 19.71 13.08 2.21
N PHE A 5 18.76 12.90 3.15
CA PHE A 5 17.42 12.45 2.89
C PHE A 5 16.43 13.60 2.73
N GLU A 6 15.66 13.57 1.65
CA GLU A 6 14.53 14.48 1.45
C GLU A 6 13.31 13.98 2.23
N ILE A 7 13.32 14.16 3.56
CA ILE A 7 12.27 13.68 4.49
C ILE A 7 10.85 14.05 4.02
N ARG A 8 10.69 15.23 3.40
CA ARG A 8 9.39 15.70 2.87
C ARG A 8 8.75 14.68 1.92
N LYS A 9 9.53 14.04 1.05
CA LYS A 9 8.98 13.05 0.12
C LYS A 9 8.49 11.81 0.85
N VAL A 10 9.29 11.32 1.81
CA VAL A 10 8.95 10.15 2.64
C VAL A 10 7.67 10.42 3.43
N VAL A 11 7.59 11.57 4.11
CA VAL A 11 6.39 11.97 4.88
C VAL A 11 5.16 12.07 3.98
N GLY A 12 5.28 12.69 2.80
CA GLY A 12 4.18 12.75 1.84
C GLY A 12 3.74 11.38 1.33
N GLY A 13 4.68 10.46 1.10
CA GLY A 13 4.39 9.08 0.72
C GLY A 13 3.68 8.29 1.82
N VAL A 14 4.11 8.45 3.06
CA VAL A 14 3.46 7.86 4.25
C VAL A 14 2.03 8.37 4.40
N ILE A 15 1.81 9.69 4.35
CA ILE A 15 0.48 10.29 4.45
C ILE A 15 -0.43 9.76 3.34
N LEU A 16 0.08 9.74 2.09
CA LEU A 16 -0.69 9.24 0.96
C LEU A 16 -1.05 7.75 1.11
N THR A 17 -0.14 6.95 1.67
CA THR A 17 -0.38 5.52 1.96
C THR A 17 -1.46 5.35 3.04
N LEU A 18 -1.42 6.16 4.10
CA LEU A 18 -2.45 6.15 5.14
C LEU A 18 -3.81 6.56 4.59
N LEU A 19 -3.88 7.60 3.78
CA LEU A 19 -5.12 8.02 3.10
C LEU A 19 -5.66 6.90 2.20
N TRP A 20 -4.78 6.22 1.47
CA TRP A 20 -5.16 5.06 0.66
C TRP A 20 -5.71 3.91 1.53
N ILE A 21 -5.08 3.59 2.66
CA ILE A 21 -5.60 2.58 3.60
C ILE A 21 -6.96 2.99 4.17
N CYS A 22 -7.19 4.27 4.46
CA CYS A 22 -8.50 4.76 4.88
C CYS A 22 -9.59 4.46 3.85
N THR A 23 -9.29 4.47 2.54
CA THR A 23 -10.26 4.05 1.51
C THR A 23 -10.63 2.57 1.64
N PHE A 24 -9.69 1.71 2.05
CA PHE A 24 -9.96 0.30 2.34
C PHE A 24 -10.81 0.10 3.59
N LEU A 25 -10.61 0.91 4.63
CA LEU A 25 -11.27 0.71 5.91
C LEU A 25 -12.68 1.29 5.93
N PHE A 26 -12.85 2.51 5.42
CA PHE A 26 -14.08 3.28 5.60
C PHE A 26 -15.07 3.17 4.44
N ILE A 27 -14.63 2.73 3.25
CA ILE A 27 -15.56 2.53 2.12
C ILE A 27 -16.24 1.16 2.27
N PRO A 28 -17.57 1.11 2.43
CA PRO A 28 -18.30 -0.14 2.52
C PRO A 28 -18.30 -0.87 1.17
N THR A 29 -18.23 -2.21 1.22
CA THR A 29 -18.21 -3.08 0.03
C THR A 29 -19.55 -3.19 -0.69
N SER A 30 -20.64 -2.73 -0.06
CA SER A 30 -21.99 -2.68 -0.61
C SER A 30 -22.20 -1.58 -1.65
N LEU A 31 -21.30 -0.60 -1.73
CA LEU A 31 -21.37 0.46 -2.72
C LEU A 31 -20.96 -0.06 -4.10
N VAL A 32 -21.82 0.19 -5.07
CA VAL A 32 -21.63 -0.16 -6.47
C VAL A 32 -21.83 1.06 -7.35
N ILE A 33 -21.02 1.14 -8.41
CA ILE A 33 -21.23 2.09 -9.50
C ILE A 33 -22.09 1.39 -10.52
N ASP A 34 -23.25 1.96 -10.81
CA ASP A 34 -24.11 1.58 -11.92
C ASP A 34 -23.85 2.52 -13.09
N TRP A 35 -23.25 1.97 -14.16
CA TRP A 35 -22.85 2.74 -15.33
C TRP A 35 -24.01 3.03 -16.30
N ALA A 36 -25.07 2.21 -16.25
CA ALA A 36 -26.21 2.28 -17.14
C ALA A 36 -27.48 2.81 -16.44
N GLY A 37 -27.51 2.80 -15.10
CA GLY A 37 -28.64 3.27 -14.29
C GLY A 37 -29.80 2.28 -14.22
N ASP A 38 -29.63 1.08 -14.75
CA ASP A 38 -30.64 0.02 -14.84
C ASP A 38 -30.29 -1.21 -13.98
N GLY A 39 -29.19 -1.16 -13.21
CA GLY A 39 -28.70 -2.24 -12.36
C GLY A 39 -28.04 -3.40 -13.11
N SER A 40 -27.91 -3.35 -14.44
CA SER A 40 -27.39 -4.47 -15.25
C SER A 40 -25.87 -4.59 -15.23
N THR A 41 -25.16 -3.46 -15.25
CA THR A 41 -23.69 -3.41 -15.25
C THR A 41 -23.18 -2.66 -14.04
N THR A 42 -22.97 -3.39 -12.94
CA THR A 42 -22.46 -2.83 -11.70
C THR A 42 -20.99 -3.17 -11.50
N THR A 43 -20.23 -2.20 -11.01
CA THR A 43 -18.83 -2.41 -10.58
C THR A 43 -18.67 -2.03 -9.12
N ASN A 44 -17.81 -2.76 -8.39
CA ASN A 44 -17.61 -2.48 -6.97
C ASN A 44 -16.89 -1.13 -6.79
N PHE A 45 -17.57 -0.18 -6.15
CA PHE A 45 -17.05 1.19 -5.97
C PHE A 45 -15.75 1.20 -5.16
N LYS A 46 -15.69 0.39 -4.10
CA LYS A 46 -14.51 0.28 -3.24
C LYS A 46 -13.29 -0.16 -4.04
N LEU A 47 -13.45 -1.17 -4.91
CA LEU A 47 -12.36 -1.68 -5.74
C LEU A 47 -11.84 -0.59 -6.69
N VAL A 48 -12.74 0.18 -7.32
CA VAL A 48 -12.36 1.28 -8.21
C VAL A 48 -11.57 2.36 -7.46
N VAL A 49 -12.05 2.82 -6.30
CA VAL A 49 -11.35 3.85 -5.51
C VAL A 49 -9.99 3.36 -5.03
N VAL A 50 -9.89 2.09 -4.59
CA VAL A 50 -8.63 1.47 -4.19
C VAL A 50 -7.62 1.45 -5.34
N LEU A 51 -8.04 1.06 -6.54
CA LEU A 51 -7.17 1.03 -7.72
C LEU A 51 -6.70 2.43 -8.10
N ILE A 52 -7.60 3.41 -8.11
CA ILE A 52 -7.24 4.81 -8.38
C ILE A 52 -6.23 5.30 -7.35
N GLY A 53 -6.44 5.02 -6.06
CA GLY A 53 -5.50 5.42 -5.02
C GLY A 53 -4.13 4.74 -5.15
N LEU A 54 -4.07 3.48 -5.60
CA LEU A 54 -2.81 2.81 -5.91
C LEU A 54 -2.06 3.49 -7.07
N ILE A 55 -2.80 3.88 -8.11
CA ILE A 55 -2.25 4.63 -9.26
C ILE A 55 -1.68 5.98 -8.80
N VAL A 56 -2.40 6.69 -7.92
CA VAL A 56 -1.94 7.96 -7.34
C VAL A 56 -0.65 7.75 -6.52
N LEU A 57 -0.59 6.70 -5.68
CA LEU A 57 0.61 6.33 -4.93
C LEU A 57 1.80 6.04 -5.85
N PHE A 58 1.57 5.30 -6.93
CA PHE A 58 2.59 4.96 -7.91
C PHE A 58 3.13 6.22 -8.59
N PHE A 59 2.25 7.07 -9.11
CA PHE A 59 2.65 8.31 -9.77
C PHE A 59 3.30 9.31 -8.81
N TYR A 60 2.90 9.36 -7.53
CA TYR A 60 3.59 10.19 -6.55
C TYR A 60 5.06 9.80 -6.44
N HIS A 61 5.35 8.50 -6.30
CA HIS A 61 6.73 8.04 -6.17
C HIS A 61 7.54 8.13 -7.47
N LEU A 62 6.89 8.02 -8.63
CA LEU A 62 7.51 8.14 -9.95
C LEU A 62 7.79 9.60 -10.36
N LEU A 63 6.84 10.50 -10.15
CA LEU A 63 6.89 11.88 -10.65
C LEU A 63 7.56 12.84 -9.68
N VAL A 64 7.42 12.63 -8.37
CA VAL A 64 8.12 13.43 -7.36
C VAL A 64 9.56 12.92 -7.27
N ARG A 65 10.46 13.53 -8.02
CA ARG A 65 11.88 13.14 -8.04
C ARG A 65 12.56 13.48 -6.72
N SER A 66 13.43 12.58 -6.28
CA SER A 66 14.34 12.75 -5.14
C SER A 66 15.57 11.88 -5.35
N ASN A 67 16.57 11.99 -4.49
CA ASN A 67 17.69 11.05 -4.43
C ASN A 67 17.18 9.58 -4.44
N PRO A 68 17.81 8.66 -5.21
CA PRO A 68 17.55 7.22 -5.18
C PRO A 68 17.32 6.65 -3.78
N GLU A 69 18.17 6.98 -2.80
CA GLU A 69 18.03 6.45 -1.44
C GLU A 69 16.73 6.90 -0.74
N THR A 70 16.34 8.16 -0.93
CA THR A 70 15.06 8.65 -0.41
C THR A 70 13.88 7.97 -1.10
N THR A 71 13.99 7.68 -2.41
CA THR A 71 12.92 6.98 -3.16
C THR A 71 12.76 5.54 -2.69
N LYS A 72 13.88 4.82 -2.49
CA LYS A 72 13.87 3.46 -1.91
C LYS A 72 13.23 3.46 -0.53
N LEU A 73 13.66 4.37 0.36
CA LEU A 73 13.11 4.50 1.71
C LEU A 73 11.60 4.77 1.70
N SER A 74 11.13 5.69 0.83
CA SER A 74 9.71 6.02 0.69
C SER A 74 8.87 4.82 0.24
N TRP A 75 9.35 4.06 -0.75
CA TRP A 75 8.68 2.85 -1.23
C TRP A 75 8.66 1.74 -0.17
N THR A 76 9.78 1.50 0.50
CA THR A 76 9.88 0.49 1.57
C THR A 76 8.97 0.84 2.74
N ALA A 77 8.87 2.12 3.11
CA ALA A 77 7.93 2.59 4.12
C ALA A 77 6.46 2.39 3.68
N ALA A 78 6.10 2.77 2.46
CA ALA A 78 4.74 2.58 1.94
C ALA A 78 4.33 1.09 1.89
N LEU A 79 5.25 0.21 1.47
CA LEU A 79 5.02 -1.24 1.49
C LEU A 79 4.85 -1.77 2.91
N THR A 80 5.70 -1.32 3.85
CA THR A 80 5.64 -1.75 5.26
C THR A 80 4.30 -1.38 5.88
N ILE A 81 3.82 -0.14 5.67
CA ILE A 81 2.53 0.32 6.18
C ILE A 81 1.38 -0.47 5.53
N SER A 82 1.44 -0.70 4.21
CA SER A 82 0.43 -1.49 3.50
C SER A 82 0.36 -2.93 4.00
N TRP A 83 1.52 -3.54 4.26
CA TRP A 83 1.61 -4.89 4.81
C TRP A 83 1.10 -4.96 6.26
N LEU A 84 1.46 -4.00 7.11
CA LEU A 84 0.93 -3.90 8.48
C LEU A 84 -0.60 -3.73 8.48
N ALA A 85 -1.14 -2.92 7.57
CA ALA A 85 -2.58 -2.75 7.44
C ALA A 85 -3.29 -4.06 7.07
N LEU A 86 -2.70 -4.88 6.20
CA LEU A 86 -3.21 -6.23 5.90
C LEU A 86 -3.23 -7.11 7.16
N ILE A 87 -2.16 -7.11 7.95
CA ILE A 87 -2.10 -7.94 9.17
C ILE A 87 -3.13 -7.50 10.22
N ILE A 88 -3.26 -6.19 10.44
CA ILE A 88 -4.08 -5.64 11.52
C ILE A 88 -5.57 -5.73 11.21
N PHE A 89 -5.96 -5.38 9.98
CA PHE A 89 -7.38 -5.19 9.64
C PHE A 89 -7.99 -6.37 8.89
N TYR A 90 -7.20 -7.32 8.40
CA TYR A 90 -7.74 -8.46 7.69
C TYR A 90 -8.18 -9.59 8.65
N PRO A 91 -9.40 -10.14 8.50
CA PRO A 91 -9.92 -11.17 9.40
C PRO A 91 -9.39 -12.57 9.03
N PHE A 92 -8.13 -12.87 9.37
CA PHE A 92 -7.50 -14.18 9.08
C PHE A 92 -8.14 -15.37 9.81
N LYS A 93 -8.85 -15.13 10.90
CA LYS A 93 -9.42 -16.17 11.78
C LYS A 93 -10.90 -16.42 11.55
N ASP A 94 -11.50 -15.79 10.53
CA ASP A 94 -12.91 -16.01 10.23
C ASP A 94 -13.11 -17.43 9.67
N PRO A 95 -13.84 -18.31 10.38
CA PRO A 95 -14.04 -19.69 9.95
C PRO A 95 -14.93 -19.81 8.70
N THR A 96 -15.60 -18.74 8.28
CA THR A 96 -16.42 -18.72 7.06
C THR A 96 -15.63 -18.31 5.82
N ASN A 97 -14.38 -17.84 5.98
CA ASN A 97 -13.55 -17.39 4.88
C ASN A 97 -12.76 -18.54 4.25
N THR A 98 -13.30 -19.10 3.16
CA THR A 98 -12.68 -20.20 2.41
C THR A 98 -11.35 -19.84 1.74
N ALA A 99 -11.04 -18.55 1.58
CA ALA A 99 -9.79 -18.06 1.00
C ALA A 99 -8.71 -17.72 2.05
N ALA A 100 -8.98 -17.91 3.34
CA ALA A 100 -8.09 -17.50 4.43
C ALA A 100 -6.65 -18.04 4.30
N GLY A 101 -6.49 -19.30 3.85
CA GLY A 101 -5.18 -19.92 3.66
C GLY A 101 -4.32 -19.23 2.59
N ALA A 102 -4.89 -18.95 1.41
CA ALA A 102 -4.20 -18.26 0.34
C ALA A 102 -3.81 -16.83 0.75
N ILE A 103 -4.71 -16.15 1.47
CA ILE A 103 -4.50 -14.77 1.90
C ILE A 103 -3.43 -14.69 3.00
N GLY A 104 -3.40 -15.66 3.91
CA GLY A 104 -2.30 -15.84 4.86
C GLY A 104 -0.95 -16.05 4.16
N PHE A 105 -0.91 -16.90 3.13
CA PHE A 105 0.30 -17.10 2.33
C PHE A 105 0.80 -15.80 1.67
N PHE A 106 -0.06 -15.06 0.98
CA PHE A 106 0.34 -13.80 0.34
C PHE A 106 0.72 -12.71 1.35
N THR A 107 0.11 -12.73 2.53
CA THR A 107 0.49 -11.81 3.62
C THR A 107 1.89 -12.13 4.12
N LEU A 108 2.24 -13.41 4.32
CA LEU A 108 3.59 -13.81 4.72
C LEU A 108 4.62 -13.54 3.62
N LEU A 109 4.27 -13.77 2.35
CA LEU A 109 5.11 -13.41 1.20
C LEU A 109 5.39 -11.91 1.14
N GLY A 110 4.37 -11.08 1.41
CA GLY A 110 4.53 -9.63 1.54
C GLY A 110 5.47 -9.25 2.68
N GLY A 111 5.41 -9.98 3.81
CA GLY A 111 6.30 -9.77 4.95
C GLY A 111 7.76 -10.10 4.63
N LEU A 112 7.98 -11.18 3.88
CA LEU A 112 9.30 -11.51 3.35
C LEU A 112 9.84 -10.39 2.45
N ALA A 113 9.01 -9.85 1.56
CA ALA A 113 9.41 -8.73 0.70
C ALA A 113 9.80 -7.48 1.52
N VAL A 114 9.04 -7.16 2.59
CA VAL A 114 9.37 -6.08 3.53
C VAL A 114 10.75 -6.32 4.15
N CYS A 115 10.99 -7.52 4.71
CA CYS A 115 12.28 -7.86 5.32
C CYS A 115 13.45 -7.72 4.33
N VAL A 116 13.30 -8.26 3.12
CA VAL A 116 14.34 -8.22 2.08
C VAL A 116 14.66 -6.78 1.65
N LEU A 117 13.64 -5.93 1.47
CA LEU A 117 13.84 -4.54 1.09
C LEU A 117 14.51 -3.72 2.19
N TRP A 118 14.16 -3.96 3.46
CA TRP A 118 14.86 -3.33 4.59
C TRP A 118 16.31 -3.80 4.70
N VAL A 119 16.58 -5.10 4.60
CA VAL A 119 17.96 -5.63 4.59
C VAL A 119 18.78 -5.01 3.47
N ARG A 120 18.20 -4.92 2.26
CA ARG A 120 18.87 -4.30 1.12
C ARG A 120 19.13 -2.81 1.36
N PHE A 121 18.17 -2.07 1.88
CA PHE A 121 18.34 -0.65 2.22
C PHE A 121 19.47 -0.45 3.25
N PHE A 122 19.47 -1.21 4.35
CA PHE A 122 20.54 -1.11 5.36
C PHE A 122 21.91 -1.55 4.82
N SER A 123 21.94 -2.52 3.90
CA SER A 123 23.19 -2.99 3.30
C SER A 123 23.78 -1.96 2.33
N ASP A 124 22.94 -1.26 1.56
CA ASP A 124 23.38 -0.19 0.65
C ASP A 124 23.95 1.01 1.44
N GLU A 125 23.36 1.35 2.60
CA GLU A 125 23.77 2.51 3.43
C GLU A 125 25.00 2.27 4.31
N ILE A 126 25.37 1.01 4.61
CA ILE A 126 26.57 0.68 5.42
C ILE A 126 27.89 0.96 4.65
N VAL A 127 27.84 1.03 3.33
CA VAL A 127 29.02 1.17 2.46
C VAL A 127 29.29 2.63 2.09
N ALA A 128 28.37 3.55 2.40
CA ALA A 128 28.45 4.97 2.06
C ALA A 128 29.19 5.82 3.12
#